data_AF-A0A165J4Q1-F1
#
_entry.id   AF-A0A165J4Q1-F1
#
_cell.length_a   1.000
_cell.length_b   1.000
_cell.length_c   1.000
_cell.angle_alpha   90.00
_cell.angle_beta   90.00
_cell.angle_gamma   90.00
#
_symmetry.space_group_name_H-M   'P 1'
#
loop_
_entity.id
_entity.type
_entity.pdbx_description
1 polymer ?
#
loop_
_entity_poly.entity_id
_entity_poly.type
_entity_poly.pdbx_seq_one_letter_code
_entity_poly.pdbx_strand_id
1 'polypeptide(L)' 'MPSATPRRGFLASVRNFVAEPHPHARRPVSQAAHSVQSSVYLRRVGRTGIAYVPAAAVLLGWPILAHALLKERV' A
#
# COMPACT_ATOMS: atom_id res chain seq x y z
N MET A 1 37.37 30.92 -28.44
CA MET A 1 36.56 29.83 -27.87
C MET A 1 35.67 29.27 -28.97
N PRO A 2 35.71 27.96 -29.28
CA PRO A 2 34.81 27.40 -30.31
C PRO A 2 33.36 27.63 -29.87
N SER A 3 32.58 28.35 -30.67
CA SER A 3 31.20 28.67 -30.38
C SER A 3 30.37 27.39 -30.30
N ALA A 4 29.54 27.24 -29.26
CA ALA A 4 28.62 26.13 -29.16
C ALA A 4 27.64 26.23 -30.33
N THR A 5 27.76 25.32 -31.30
CA THR A 5 26.79 25.24 -32.39
C THR A 5 25.39 24.99 -31.80
N PRO A 6 24.32 25.53 -32.40
CA PRO A 6 22.95 25.35 -31.90
C PRO A 6 22.59 23.89 -31.61
N ARG A 7 23.13 22.96 -32.41
CA ARG A 7 23.01 21.50 -32.21
C ARG A 7 23.66 21.02 -30.91
N ARG A 8 24.85 21.52 -30.54
CA ARG A 8 25.49 21.19 -29.26
C ARG A 8 24.74 21.78 -28.07
N GLY A 9 24.19 22.99 -28.21
CA GLY A 9 23.32 23.59 -27.19
C GLY A 9 22.07 22.76 -26.93
N PHE A 10 21.41 22.30 -27.99
CA PHE A 10 20.23 21.42 -27.90
C PHE A 10 20.56 20.08 -27.25
N LEU A 11 21.68 19.45 -27.61
CA LEU A 11 22.08 18.18 -26.99
C LEU A 11 22.42 18.34 -25.49
N ALA A 12 23.01 19.47 -25.11
CA ALA A 12 23.27 19.80 -23.71
C ALA A 12 21.96 20.05 -22.93
N SER A 13 20.96 20.71 -23.54
CA SER A 13 19.66 20.93 -22.90
C SER A 13 18.87 19.64 -22.74
N VAL A 14 18.91 18.71 -23.71
CA VAL A 14 18.27 17.39 -23.58
C VAL A 14 18.92 16.57 -22.46
N ARG A 15 20.25 16.58 -22.34
CA ARG A 15 20.98 15.94 -21.24
C ARG A 15 20.55 16.50 -19.88
N ASN A 16 20.39 17.82 -19.78
CA ASN A 16 19.96 18.47 -18.55
C ASN A 16 18.48 18.25 -18.28
N PHE A 17 17.61 18.21 -19.29
CA PHE A 17 16.18 17.94 -19.14
C PHE A 17 15.88 16.56 -18.54
N VAL A 18 16.67 15.53 -18.88
CA VAL A 18 16.58 14.19 -18.27
C VAL A 18 17.12 14.20 -16.82
N ALA A 19 18.09 15.07 -16.53
CA ALA A 19 18.74 15.20 -15.22
C ALA A 19 18.07 16.21 -14.28
N GLU A 20 17.20 17.08 -14.80
CA GLU A 20 16.45 18.04 -14.03
C GLU A 20 15.47 17.29 -13.13
N PRO A 21 15.43 17.60 -11.82
CA PRO A 21 14.38 17.11 -10.94
C PRO A 21 13.08 17.78 -11.39
N HIS A 22 12.41 17.18 -12.37
CA HIS A 22 11.07 17.58 -12.74
C HIS A 22 10.22 17.48 -11.46
N PRO A 23 9.37 18.48 -11.13
CA PRO A 23 8.61 18.49 -9.88
C PRO A 23 7.70 17.26 -9.70
N HIS A 24 7.51 16.48 -10.76
CA HIS A 24 6.77 15.21 -10.77
C HIS A 24 7.62 13.97 -11.07
N ALA A 25 8.93 14.12 -11.30
CA ALA A 25 9.86 13.00 -11.43
C ALA A 25 10.11 12.40 -10.05
N ARG A 26 9.15 11.59 -9.58
CA ARG A 26 9.38 10.64 -8.49
C ARG A 26 10.45 9.67 -8.95
N ARG A 27 11.73 9.98 -8.72
CA ARG A 27 12.83 9.06 -8.90
C ARG A 27 12.67 7.99 -7.81
N PRO A 28 12.10 6.81 -8.11
CA PRO A 28 11.74 5.84 -7.08
C PRO A 28 12.99 5.23 -6.43
N VAL A 29 14.14 5.39 -7.10
CA VAL A 29 15.44 4.88 -6.68
C VAL A 29 16.23 5.86 -5.80
N SER A 30 15.87 7.15 -5.78
CA SER A 30 16.59 8.17 -5.00
C SER A 30 15.78 8.71 -3.82
N GLN A 31 14.56 8.22 -3.61
CA GLN A 31 13.71 8.58 -2.50
C GLN A 31 13.53 7.35 -1.61
N ALA A 32 13.74 7.50 -0.31
CA ALA A 32 13.42 6.46 0.65
C ALA A 32 11.92 6.17 0.57
N ALA A 33 11.56 4.88 0.54
CA ALA A 33 10.17 4.48 0.64
C ALA A 33 9.55 5.08 1.92
N HIS A 34 8.32 5.58 1.81
CA HIS A 34 7.59 6.09 2.96
C HIS A 34 7.48 5.00 4.03
N SER A 35 7.77 5.34 5.28
CA SER A 35 7.68 4.39 6.37
C SER A 35 6.24 3.93 6.55
N VAL A 36 6.04 2.61 6.55
CA VAL A 36 4.69 2.04 6.71
C VAL A 36 4.29 2.17 8.17
N GLN A 37 3.27 2.99 8.44
CA GLN A 37 2.70 3.10 9.79
C GLN A 37 1.77 1.89 10.06
N SER A 38 2.37 0.79 10.52
CA SER A 38 1.68 -0.50 10.76
C SER A 38 0.50 -0.40 11.74
N SER A 39 0.56 0.54 12.70
CA SER A 39 -0.49 0.77 13.70
C SER A 39 -1.84 1.18 13.09
N VAL A 40 -1.83 1.89 11.95
CA VAL A 40 -3.06 2.29 11.25
C VAL A 40 -3.77 1.07 10.67
N TYR A 41 -3.01 0.16 10.09
CA TYR A 41 -3.54 -1.09 9.53
C TYR A 41 -4.09 -1.98 10.62
N LEU A 42 -3.36 -2.15 11.73
CA LEU A 42 -3.84 -2.94 12.86
C LEU A 42 -5.14 -2.38 13.44
N ARG A 43 -5.23 -1.06 13.63
CA ARG A 43 -6.44 -0.40 14.13
C ARG A 43 -7.62 -0.55 13.18
N ARG A 44 -7.37 -0.47 11.86
CA ARG A 44 -8.41 -0.67 10.85
C ARG A 44 -8.89 -2.12 10.84
N VAL A 45 -7.98 -3.09 10.83
CA VAL A 45 -8.30 -4.52 10.90
C VAL A 45 -9.06 -4.85 12.19
N GLY A 46 -8.64 -4.30 13.33
CA GLY A 46 -9.35 -4.46 14.60
C GLY A 46 -10.78 -3.91 14.55
N ARG A 47 -10.98 -2.69 14.05
CA ARG A 47 -12.32 -2.09 13.90
C ARG A 47 -13.23 -2.89 12.98
N THR A 48 -12.72 -3.39 11.85
CA THR A 48 -13.50 -4.25 10.97
C THR A 48 -13.77 -5.61 11.62
N GLY A 49 -12.76 -6.18 12.28
CA GLY A 49 -12.86 -7.48 12.93
C GLY A 49 -13.95 -7.54 14.00
N ILE A 50 -14.14 -6.47 14.77
CA ILE A 50 -15.18 -6.41 15.81
C ILE A 50 -16.59 -6.69 15.26
N ALA A 51 -16.89 -6.30 14.02
CA ALA A 51 -18.19 -6.57 13.42
C ALA A 51 -18.25 -7.95 12.74
N TYR A 52 -17.20 -8.31 12.00
CA TYR A 52 -17.21 -9.51 11.16
C TYR A 52 -16.90 -10.80 11.92
N VAL A 53 -16.02 -10.76 12.92
CA VAL A 53 -15.64 -11.94 13.71
C VAL A 53 -16.84 -12.56 14.44
N PRO A 54 -17.69 -11.82 15.18
CA PRO A 54 -18.86 -12.43 15.83
C PRO A 54 -19.89 -12.91 14.81
N ALA A 55 -20.12 -12.16 13.72
CA ALA A 55 -21.03 -12.59 12.67
C ALA A 55 -20.57 -13.90 12.01
N ALA A 56 -19.28 -14.01 11.70
CA ALA A 56 -18.68 -15.24 11.16
C ALA A 56 -18.75 -16.39 12.17
N ALA A 57 -18.50 -16.12 13.46
CA ALA A 57 -18.59 -17.13 14.51
C ALA A 57 -20.01 -17.70 14.64
N VAL A 58 -21.05 -16.89 14.51
CA VAL A 58 -22.44 -17.37 14.51
C VAL A 58 -22.74 -18.15 13.23
N LEU A 59 -22.44 -17.58 12.06
CA LEU A 59 -22.76 -18.18 10.76
C LEU A 59 -22.02 -19.49 10.48
N LEU A 60 -20.80 -19.64 10.99
CA LEU A 60 -19.99 -20.85 10.80
C LEU A 60 -20.04 -21.79 12.01
N GLY A 61 -20.22 -21.24 13.22
CA GLY A 61 -20.21 -22.01 14.47
C GLY A 61 -21.55 -22.65 14.82
N TRP A 62 -22.66 -22.27 14.19
CA TRP A 62 -23.98 -22.82 14.52
C TRP A 62 -24.09 -24.35 14.47
N PRO A 63 -23.43 -25.11 13.56
CA PRO A 63 -23.57 -26.57 13.54
C PRO A 63 -22.88 -27.22 14.74
N ILE A 64 -21.73 -26.67 15.14
CA ILE A 64 -20.97 -27.12 16.32
C ILE A 64 -21.77 -26.82 17.58
N LEU A 65 -22.34 -25.61 17.67
CA LEU A 65 -23.17 -25.19 18.79
C LEU A 65 -24.44 -26.06 18.89
N ALA A 66 -25.11 -26.33 17.76
CA ALA A 66 -26.28 -27.18 17.70
C ALA A 66 -25.97 -28.62 18.10
N HIS A 67 -24.86 -29.19 17.62
CA HIS A 67 -24.42 -30.53 17.99
C HIS A 67 -24.12 -30.62 19.50
N ALA A 68 -23.43 -29.64 20.08
CA ALA A 68 -23.16 -29.60 21.51
C ALA A 68 -24.46 -29.54 22.34
N LEU A 69 -25.39 -28.65 21.97
CA LEU A 69 -26.67 -28.49 22.65
C LEU A 69 -27.57 -29.73 22.57
N LEU A 70 -27.57 -30.43 21.42
CA LEU A 70 -28.34 -31.65 21.24
C LEU A 70 -27.73 -32.82 22.00
N LYS A 71 -26.40 -32.92 22.03
CA LYS A 71 -25.69 -33.97 22.76
C LYS A 71 -25.90 -33.89 24.28
N GLU A 72 -26.04 -32.69 24.84
CA GLU A 72 -26.34 -32.53 26.28
C GLU A 72 -27.79 -32.89 26.65
N ARG A 73 -28.70 -33.02 25.67
CA ARG A 73 -30.13 -33.30 25.92
C ARG A 73 -30.54 -34.77 25.73
N VAL A 74 -29.64 -35.61 25.22
CA VAL A 74 -29.82 -37.07 25.09
C VAL A 74 -29.08 -37.76 26.20
#